data_AF-A0A8C0TDP9-F1
#
_entry.id   AF-A0A8C0TDP9-F1
#
_cell.length_a   1.000
_cell.length_b   1.000
_cell.length_c   1.000
_cell.angle_alpha   90.00
_cell.angle_beta   90.00
_cell.angle_gamma   90.00
#
_symmetry.space_group_name_H-M   'P 1'
#
loop_
_entity.id
_entity.type
_entity.pdbx_description
1 polymer ?
#
loop_
_entity_poly.entity_id
_entity_poly.type
_entity_poly.pdbx_seq_one_letter_code
_entity_poly.pdbx_strand_id
1 'polypeptide(L)'
;MMAFEQIPKKDWYGILGADPSASVSDLKQKYQKLVLMYHPDKQSADVPAGTMEECIQKFIEIDQAWKILGNEETKKEYDLQRHEDDLRNMGPVDAQVYLEEMCWNEGGGLAVGTVLLIEEDKYNIYSSLLFKYFLAEGVINGHTLLVASAKEDPADILQELPAPLLDDNCKKDFDEDVGNHKTPESNIKMKIAWRYQLLPKMEPGPVSSSRFGHYYDLSKRMPQELIETSKWHGFFFPEKLSPTLNIEPCSLTHGYIKLLQFIQNVIYEEGFDGSNPQKKQKNILRIGIQNLGSPLWGDDICCTENCDNSHSLTKFLYVLRGLLRTSLSACIITMPTHLIQNKAIIARVTNLSDTVVGLESFIGSERETNPLYKDYHGLIHIRQIPRLNNLIYDVSDVKDLAFKLKRKLFTIERLHLPPDLSDTVSRSSKQIPAASSRLLGQECGVMAGGRKHLDF
;
A
#
# COMPACT_ATOMS: atom_id res chain seq x y z
N MET A 1 35.53 23.01 9.48
CA MET A 1 34.38 22.89 8.55
C MET A 1 34.99 22.68 7.16
N MET A 2 35.15 21.42 6.74
CA MET A 2 35.63 21.08 5.40
C MET A 2 34.42 20.76 4.55
N ALA A 3 34.30 21.43 3.40
CA ALA A 3 33.30 21.12 2.39
C ALA A 3 33.62 19.74 1.80
N PHE A 4 32.64 18.83 1.84
CA PHE A 4 32.69 17.62 1.01
C PHE A 4 32.38 18.04 -0.43
N GLU A 5 33.41 18.19 -1.25
CA GLU A 5 33.25 18.18 -2.71
C GLU A 5 32.74 16.79 -3.10
N GLN A 6 31.53 16.72 -3.66
CA GLN A 6 31.07 15.51 -4.33
C GLN A 6 31.94 15.28 -5.57
N ILE A 7 32.75 14.23 -5.53
CA ILE A 7 33.53 13.76 -6.67
C ILE A 7 32.53 13.30 -7.75
N PRO A 8 32.62 13.76 -9.00
CA PRO A 8 31.74 13.31 -10.07
C PRO A 8 31.89 11.78 -10.24
N LYS A 9 30.78 11.04 -10.14
CA LYS A 9 30.73 9.60 -10.41
C LYS A 9 31.20 9.36 -11.85
N LYS A 10 32.26 8.58 -12.05
CA LYS A 10 32.84 8.31 -13.38
C LYS A 10 31.90 7.41 -14.20
N ASP A 11 31.76 7.72 -15.48
CA ASP A 11 31.01 6.91 -16.46
C ASP A 11 31.89 5.77 -16.99
N TRP A 12 31.73 4.58 -16.43
CA TRP A 12 32.51 3.40 -16.81
C TRP A 12 32.16 2.89 -18.21
N TYR A 13 30.93 3.07 -18.67
CA TYR A 13 30.54 2.75 -20.05
C TYR A 13 31.20 3.71 -21.03
N GLY A 14 31.24 5.00 -20.70
CA GLY A 14 31.96 6.03 -21.45
C GLY A 14 33.47 5.72 -21.58
N ILE A 15 34.10 5.24 -20.52
CA ILE A 15 35.54 4.88 -20.51
C ILE A 15 35.83 3.70 -21.46
N LEU A 16 34.94 2.70 -21.54
CA LEU A 16 35.06 1.60 -22.50
C LEU A 16 34.52 1.93 -23.90
N GLY A 17 33.92 3.10 -24.10
CA GLY A 17 33.23 3.49 -25.33
C GLY A 17 32.08 2.54 -25.67
N ALA A 18 31.36 2.04 -24.67
CA ALA A 18 30.30 1.07 -24.80
C ALA A 18 28.92 1.68 -24.50
N ASP A 19 27.89 1.12 -25.15
CA ASP A 19 26.51 1.45 -24.81
C ASP A 19 26.10 0.68 -23.55
N PRO A 20 25.29 1.24 -22.64
CA PRO A 20 24.78 0.53 -21.47
C PRO A 20 24.02 -0.77 -21.81
N SER A 21 23.42 -0.84 -23.00
CA SER A 21 22.76 -2.05 -23.53
C SER A 21 23.72 -3.10 -24.10
N ALA A 22 25.04 -2.85 -24.10
CA ALA A 22 26.02 -3.75 -24.69
C ALA A 22 26.14 -5.07 -23.90
N SER A 23 26.30 -6.16 -24.66
CA SER A 23 26.52 -7.49 -24.11
C SER A 23 27.91 -7.62 -23.47
N VAL A 24 28.09 -8.57 -22.55
CA VAL A 24 29.38 -8.82 -21.88
C VAL A 24 30.47 -9.19 -22.90
N SER A 25 30.11 -9.90 -23.98
CA SER A 25 31.03 -10.20 -25.09
C SER A 25 31.51 -8.94 -25.81
N ASP A 26 30.63 -7.96 -26.04
CA ASP A 26 30.99 -6.70 -26.71
C ASP A 26 31.87 -5.83 -25.81
N LEU A 27 31.57 -5.80 -24.51
CA LEU A 27 32.38 -5.11 -23.51
C LEU A 27 33.79 -5.71 -23.44
N LYS A 28 33.90 -7.04 -23.48
CA LYS A 28 35.18 -7.76 -23.48
C LYS A 28 36.02 -7.43 -24.71
N GLN A 29 35.39 -7.38 -25.89
CA GLN A 29 36.07 -7.04 -27.14
C GLN A 29 36.60 -5.59 -27.13
N LYS A 30 35.79 -4.65 -26.62
CA LYS A 30 36.20 -3.24 -26.49
C LYS A 30 37.31 -3.05 -25.48
N TYR A 31 37.24 -3.73 -24.33
CA TYR A 31 38.31 -3.75 -23.34
C TYR A 31 39.64 -4.24 -23.93
N GLN A 32 39.65 -5.39 -24.62
CA GLN A 32 40.86 -5.94 -25.23
C GLN A 32 41.48 -4.97 -26.26
N LYS A 33 40.64 -4.31 -27.06
CA LYS A 33 41.10 -3.31 -28.03
C LYS A 33 41.75 -2.11 -27.36
N LEU A 34 41.14 -1.59 -26.29
CA LEU A 34 41.64 -0.42 -25.56
C LEU A 34 42.93 -0.72 -24.78
N VAL A 35 42.99 -1.87 -24.10
CA VAL A 35 44.22 -2.34 -23.42
C VAL A 35 45.37 -2.46 -24.41
N LEU A 36 45.11 -3.00 -25.61
CA LEU A 36 46.13 -3.15 -26.65
C LEU A 36 46.63 -1.80 -27.21
N MET A 37 45.82 -0.73 -27.11
CA MET A 37 46.18 0.61 -27.58
C MET A 37 46.93 1.42 -26.52
N TYR A 38 46.58 1.26 -25.24
CA TYR A 38 47.13 2.05 -24.13
C TYR A 38 48.15 1.28 -23.28
N HIS A 39 48.59 0.10 -23.70
CA HIS A 39 49.62 -0.66 -22.99
C HIS A 39 50.96 0.11 -22.94
N PRO A 40 51.63 0.21 -21.78
CA PRO A 40 52.88 0.97 -21.63
C PRO A 40 53.99 0.49 -22.58
N ASP A 41 54.09 -0.83 -22.84
CA ASP A 41 55.10 -1.41 -23.74
C ASP A 41 54.98 -1.02 -25.22
N LYS A 42 53.85 -0.44 -25.64
CA LYS A 42 53.67 0.03 -27.03
C LYS A 42 53.94 1.52 -27.23
N GLN A 43 54.24 2.24 -26.16
CA GLN A 43 54.62 3.64 -26.20
C GLN A 43 56.09 3.74 -26.62
N SER A 44 56.39 4.39 -27.74
CA SER A 44 57.78 4.57 -28.21
C SER A 44 58.55 5.53 -27.29
N ALA A 45 59.86 5.31 -27.12
CA ALA A 45 60.72 6.08 -26.22
C ALA A 45 60.89 7.59 -26.55
N ASP A 46 60.33 8.06 -27.67
CA ASP A 46 60.37 9.46 -28.12
C ASP A 46 59.12 10.28 -27.73
N VAL A 47 58.23 9.74 -26.90
CA VAL A 47 56.99 10.42 -26.47
C VAL A 47 57.28 11.35 -25.28
N PRO A 48 56.85 12.64 -25.31
CA PRO A 48 57.06 13.56 -24.20
C PRO A 48 56.41 13.03 -22.91
N ALA A 49 57.08 13.22 -21.76
CA ALA A 49 56.70 12.66 -20.46
C ALA A 49 55.19 12.77 -20.18
N GLY A 50 54.60 13.97 -20.37
CA GLY A 50 53.17 14.21 -20.12
C GLY A 50 52.21 13.28 -20.88
N THR A 51 52.56 12.83 -22.08
CA THR A 51 51.73 11.91 -22.87
C THR A 51 51.86 10.46 -22.38
N MET A 52 53.00 10.10 -21.78
CA MET A 52 53.19 8.80 -21.15
C MET A 52 52.34 8.68 -19.88
N GLU A 53 52.32 9.73 -19.05
CA GLU A 53 51.45 9.77 -17.86
C GLU A 53 49.96 9.66 -18.21
N GLU A 54 49.50 10.34 -19.28
CA GLU A 54 48.12 10.23 -19.77
C GLU A 54 47.76 8.81 -20.22
N CYS A 55 48.71 8.10 -20.85
CA CYS A 55 48.47 6.74 -21.33
C CYS A 55 48.41 5.74 -20.18
N ILE A 56 49.27 5.89 -19.17
CA ILE A 56 49.21 5.12 -17.93
C ILE A 56 47.88 5.39 -17.20
N GLN A 57 47.47 6.65 -17.11
CA GLN A 57 46.21 7.02 -16.45
C GLN A 57 45.00 6.40 -17.16
N LYS A 58 44.94 6.48 -18.50
CA LYS A 58 43.87 5.84 -19.29
C LYS A 58 43.86 4.34 -19.13
N PHE A 59 45.04 3.69 -19.11
CA PHE A 59 45.14 2.26 -18.87
C PHE A 59 44.54 1.85 -17.52
N ILE A 60 44.83 2.61 -16.45
CA ILE A 60 44.27 2.37 -15.11
C ILE A 60 42.73 2.51 -15.12
N GLU A 61 42.20 3.53 -15.80
CA GLU A 61 40.76 3.74 -15.89
C GLU A 61 40.05 2.64 -16.69
N ILE A 62 40.67 2.13 -17.75
CA ILE A 62 40.15 1.02 -18.55
C ILE A 62 40.09 -0.27 -17.71
N ASP A 63 41.11 -0.57 -16.89
CA ASP A 63 41.12 -1.74 -16.00
C ASP A 63 40.04 -1.63 -14.91
N GLN A 64 39.88 -0.43 -14.33
CA GLN A 64 38.83 -0.16 -13.34
C GLN A 64 37.43 -0.32 -13.93
N ALA A 65 37.20 0.19 -15.15
CA ALA A 65 35.93 0.02 -15.85
C ALA A 65 35.61 -1.46 -16.10
N TRP A 66 36.61 -2.25 -16.52
CA TRP A 66 36.44 -3.69 -16.74
C TRP A 66 36.18 -4.48 -15.45
N LYS A 67 36.80 -4.10 -14.33
CA LYS A 67 36.52 -4.70 -13.01
C LYS A 67 35.05 -4.58 -12.60
N ILE A 68 34.43 -3.45 -12.94
CA ILE A 68 33.04 -3.15 -12.58
C ILE A 68 32.07 -3.75 -13.61
N LEU A 69 32.35 -3.59 -14.90
CA LEU A 69 31.45 -3.99 -15.98
C LEU A 69 31.62 -5.44 -16.46
N GLY A 70 32.74 -6.09 -16.14
CA GLY A 70 33.09 -7.44 -16.61
C GLY A 70 32.44 -8.58 -15.81
N ASN A 71 31.98 -8.33 -14.59
CA ASN A 71 31.22 -9.28 -13.78
C ASN A 71 29.75 -8.86 -13.74
N GLU A 72 28.84 -9.80 -13.97
CA GLU A 72 27.39 -9.57 -14.01
C GLU A 72 26.85 -8.96 -12.72
N GLU A 73 27.36 -9.37 -11.56
CA GLU A 73 26.88 -8.88 -10.26
C GLU A 73 27.30 -7.42 -10.02
N THR A 74 28.56 -7.07 -10.32
CA THR A 74 29.07 -5.70 -10.18
C THR A 74 28.53 -4.76 -11.25
N LYS A 75 28.26 -5.28 -12.46
CA LYS A 75 27.59 -4.54 -13.54
C LYS A 75 26.17 -4.18 -13.14
N LYS A 76 25.42 -5.14 -12.58
CA LYS A 76 24.04 -4.92 -12.13
C LYS A 76 23.95 -3.87 -11.02
N GLU A 77 24.87 -3.90 -10.06
CA GLU A 77 24.94 -2.89 -9.00
C GLU A 77 25.24 -1.49 -9.57
N TYR A 78 26.16 -1.40 -10.52
CA TYR A 78 26.47 -0.14 -11.20
C TYR A 78 25.30 0.40 -12.03
N ASP A 79 24.61 -0.48 -12.76
CA ASP A 79 23.42 -0.12 -13.56
C ASP A 79 22.27 0.37 -12.66
N LEU A 80 22.09 -0.23 -11.48
CA LEU A 80 21.08 0.17 -10.51
C LEU A 80 21.37 1.56 -9.93
N GLN A 81 22.62 1.82 -9.53
CA GLN A 81 23.03 3.13 -9.01
C GLN A 81 22.88 4.23 -10.07
N ARG A 82 23.21 3.92 -11.33
CA ARG A 82 23.04 4.86 -12.45
C ARG A 82 21.57 5.14 -12.74
N HIS A 83 20.72 4.11 -12.71
CA HIS A 83 19.27 4.29 -12.86
C HIS A 83 18.67 5.14 -11.73
N GLU A 84 19.13 4.95 -10.49
CA GLU A 84 18.72 5.76 -9.35
C GLU A 84 19.15 7.23 -9.50
N ASP A 85 20.39 7.49 -9.95
CA ASP A 85 20.87 8.85 -10.22
C ASP A 85 20.08 9.51 -11.38
N ASP A 86 19.72 8.76 -12.42
CA ASP A 86 18.87 9.23 -13.52
C ASP A 86 17.45 9.58 -13.04
N LEU A 87 16.90 8.78 -12.12
CA LEU A 87 15.61 9.04 -11.47
C LEU A 87 15.67 10.26 -10.53
N ARG A 88 16.81 10.52 -9.88
CA ARG A 88 17.02 11.72 -9.06
C ARG A 88 17.22 12.99 -9.91
N ASN A 89 17.78 12.85 -11.11
CA ASN A 89 18.02 13.95 -12.04
C ASN A 89 16.82 14.28 -12.95
N MET A 90 15.90 13.33 -13.13
CA MET A 90 14.54 13.64 -13.57
C MET A 90 13.80 14.29 -12.41
N GLY A 91 13.77 15.63 -12.40
CA GLY A 91 12.90 16.40 -11.51
C GLY A 91 11.44 15.91 -11.59
N PRO A 92 10.58 16.31 -10.65
CA PRO A 92 9.29 15.66 -10.42
C PRO A 92 8.47 15.64 -11.72
N VAL A 93 8.29 14.45 -12.28
CA VAL A 93 7.48 14.26 -13.50
C VAL A 93 5.98 14.22 -13.14
N ASP A 94 5.64 13.90 -11.90
CA ASP A 94 4.37 14.18 -11.25
C ASP A 94 4.53 13.87 -9.75
N ALA A 95 3.56 14.27 -8.91
CA ALA A 95 3.21 13.70 -7.60
C ALA A 95 2.94 14.76 -6.51
N GLN A 96 1.78 15.41 -6.59
CA GLN A 96 0.93 15.50 -5.41
C GLN A 96 -0.08 14.36 -5.51
N VAL A 97 0.22 13.25 -4.82
CA VAL A 97 -0.66 12.08 -4.77
C VAL A 97 -1.71 12.36 -3.71
N TYR A 98 -2.90 12.81 -4.13
CA TYR A 98 -4.02 13.05 -3.24
C TYR A 98 -4.68 11.73 -2.82
N LEU A 99 -5.55 11.75 -1.81
CA LEU A 99 -6.29 10.55 -1.39
C LEU A 99 -7.17 9.97 -2.53
N GLU A 100 -7.47 10.76 -3.58
CA GLU A 100 -8.04 10.28 -4.85
C GLU A 100 -7.08 9.46 -5.72
N GLU A 101 -5.77 9.44 -5.48
CA GLU A 101 -4.80 8.56 -6.16
C GLU A 101 -4.64 7.19 -5.48
N MET A 102 -5.40 6.93 -4.41
CA MET A 102 -5.77 5.56 -4.03
C MET A 102 -6.83 4.96 -4.96
N CYS A 103 -6.77 5.33 -6.24
CA CYS A 103 -7.41 4.64 -7.34
C CYS A 103 -6.47 3.56 -7.84
N TRP A 104 -6.63 2.34 -7.32
CA TRP A 104 -5.75 1.20 -7.58
C TRP A 104 -5.90 0.57 -8.97
N ASN A 105 -6.63 1.23 -9.86
CA ASN A 105 -6.57 1.10 -11.31
C ASN A 105 -6.87 2.49 -11.87
N GLU A 106 -6.63 2.70 -13.15
CA GLU A 106 -6.88 3.93 -13.94
C GLU A 106 -8.36 4.44 -13.92
N GLY A 107 -9.17 4.16 -12.89
CA GLY A 107 -10.62 4.42 -12.87
C GLY A 107 -11.33 4.46 -11.51
N GLY A 108 -10.84 5.15 -10.48
CA GLY A 108 -11.79 5.83 -9.56
C GLY A 108 -12.61 4.97 -8.56
N GLY A 109 -12.03 4.25 -7.59
CA GLY A 109 -12.79 3.73 -6.42
C GLY A 109 -13.11 2.21 -6.34
N LEU A 110 -14.08 1.84 -5.50
CA LEU A 110 -14.45 0.43 -5.20
C LEU A 110 -15.48 -0.11 -6.21
N ALA A 111 -15.17 -1.23 -6.86
CA ALA A 111 -16.06 -1.86 -7.83
C ALA A 111 -17.34 -2.44 -7.17
N VAL A 112 -18.49 -2.26 -7.82
CA VAL A 112 -19.75 -2.88 -7.39
C VAL A 112 -19.64 -4.41 -7.48
N GLY A 113 -20.23 -5.10 -6.50
CA GLY A 113 -20.19 -6.55 -6.35
C GLY A 113 -18.92 -7.08 -5.69
N THR A 114 -18.11 -6.22 -5.06
CA THR A 114 -16.85 -6.60 -4.41
C THR A 114 -16.85 -6.37 -2.90
N VAL A 115 -15.94 -7.08 -2.23
CA VAL A 115 -15.64 -6.93 -0.79
C VAL A 115 -14.28 -6.27 -0.60
N LEU A 116 -14.28 -5.13 0.10
CA LEU A 116 -13.09 -4.51 0.66
C LEU A 116 -12.94 -4.91 2.14
N LEU A 117 -11.87 -5.63 2.45
CA LEU A 117 -11.50 -5.95 3.82
C LEU A 117 -10.43 -4.96 4.31
N ILE A 118 -10.74 -4.28 5.40
CA ILE A 118 -9.82 -3.46 6.17
C ILE A 118 -9.38 -4.25 7.40
N GLU A 119 -8.09 -4.56 7.48
CA GLU A 119 -7.52 -5.08 8.70
C GLU A 119 -7.28 -3.94 9.68
N GLU A 120 -7.88 -4.05 10.86
CA GLU A 120 -7.91 -2.99 11.85
C GLU A 120 -6.53 -2.77 12.48
N ASP A 121 -6.23 -1.49 12.72
CA ASP A 121 -5.12 -1.10 13.57
C ASP A 121 -5.38 -1.52 15.03
N LYS A 122 -4.32 -1.64 15.82
CA LYS A 122 -4.38 -2.14 17.21
C LYS A 122 -5.40 -1.41 18.10
N TYR A 123 -5.67 -0.13 17.82
CA TYR A 123 -6.59 0.69 18.62
C TYR A 123 -7.92 0.95 17.90
N ASN A 124 -8.13 0.41 16.69
CA ASN A 124 -9.31 0.60 15.86
C ASN A 124 -9.72 2.09 15.69
N ILE A 125 -8.72 2.96 15.54
CA ILE A 125 -8.96 4.41 15.36
C ILE A 125 -9.13 4.71 13.88
N TYR A 126 -8.18 4.25 13.06
CA TYR A 126 -8.11 4.62 11.65
C TYR A 126 -8.99 3.73 10.78
N SER A 127 -9.16 2.46 11.14
CA SER A 127 -10.14 1.58 10.48
C SER A 127 -11.58 2.10 10.65
N SER A 128 -11.93 2.53 11.86
CA SER A 128 -13.24 3.16 12.13
C SER A 128 -13.43 4.45 11.33
N LEU A 129 -12.35 5.22 11.15
CA LEU A 129 -12.38 6.42 10.32
C LEU A 129 -12.66 6.11 8.85
N LEU A 130 -11.92 5.16 8.24
CA LEU A 130 -12.15 4.75 6.84
C LEU A 130 -13.56 4.17 6.64
N PHE A 131 -14.07 3.43 7.63
CA PHE A 131 -15.44 2.94 7.64
C PHE A 131 -16.46 4.09 7.59
N LYS A 132 -16.29 5.12 8.41
CA LYS A 132 -17.16 6.31 8.42
C LYS A 132 -17.08 7.09 7.10
N TYR A 133 -15.90 7.22 6.49
CA TYR A 133 -15.77 7.82 5.15
C TYR A 133 -16.61 7.09 4.10
N PHE A 134 -16.56 5.75 4.10
CA PHE A 134 -17.35 4.95 3.16
C PHE A 134 -18.86 5.16 3.31
N LEU A 135 -19.34 5.30 4.56
CA LEU A 135 -20.74 5.57 4.86
C LEU A 135 -21.14 7.02 4.51
N ALA A 136 -20.30 7.99 4.86
CA ALA A 136 -20.53 9.40 4.56
C ALA A 136 -20.68 9.64 3.04
N GLU A 137 -19.85 8.98 2.24
CA GLU A 137 -19.95 9.02 0.77
C GLU A 137 -21.25 8.39 0.25
N GLY A 138 -21.83 7.46 1.00
CA GLY A 138 -23.17 6.96 0.70
C GLY A 138 -24.26 7.99 0.97
N VAL A 139 -24.22 8.65 2.13
CA VAL A 139 -25.19 9.69 2.49
C VAL A 139 -25.19 10.83 1.47
N ILE A 140 -24.02 11.35 1.13
CA ILE A 140 -23.90 12.51 0.21
C ILE A 140 -24.36 12.17 -1.20
N ASN A 141 -24.09 10.95 -1.68
CA ASN A 141 -24.54 10.52 -3.01
C ASN A 141 -25.98 9.97 -3.03
N GLY A 142 -26.68 9.94 -1.89
CA GLY A 142 -28.02 9.36 -1.78
C GLY A 142 -28.06 7.84 -1.98
N HIS A 143 -26.95 7.15 -1.73
CA HIS A 143 -26.89 5.69 -1.78
C HIS A 143 -27.58 5.08 -0.57
N THR A 144 -28.26 3.94 -0.77
CA THR A 144 -28.82 3.20 0.37
C THR A 144 -27.70 2.58 1.18
N LEU A 145 -27.76 2.73 2.50
CA LEU A 145 -26.76 2.18 3.42
C LEU A 145 -27.28 0.94 4.14
N LEU A 146 -26.41 -0.02 4.39
CA LEU A 146 -26.62 -1.09 5.37
C LEU A 146 -25.45 -1.06 6.33
N VAL A 147 -25.71 -0.81 7.62
CA VAL A 147 -24.68 -0.71 8.65
C VAL A 147 -24.89 -1.83 9.66
N ALA A 148 -23.91 -2.72 9.76
CA ALA A 148 -23.90 -3.84 10.69
C ALA A 148 -22.74 -3.68 11.68
N SER A 149 -23.05 -3.72 12.98
CA SER A 149 -22.05 -3.67 14.05
C SER A 149 -22.46 -4.57 15.21
N ALA A 150 -21.44 -5.06 15.91
CA ALA A 150 -21.60 -5.78 17.18
C ALA A 150 -21.10 -4.97 18.38
N LYS A 151 -20.45 -3.82 18.14
CA LYS A 151 -19.79 -3.00 19.17
C LYS A 151 -20.61 -1.76 19.53
N GLU A 152 -21.08 -1.03 18.53
CA GLU A 152 -21.77 0.26 18.64
C GLU A 152 -23.09 0.17 17.90
N ASP A 153 -24.10 0.94 18.32
CA ASP A 153 -25.37 0.98 17.60
C ASP A 153 -25.16 1.64 16.22
N PRO A 154 -25.69 1.06 15.12
CA PRO A 154 -25.61 1.67 13.79
C PRO A 154 -26.08 3.13 13.72
N ALA A 155 -27.08 3.53 14.50
CA ALA A 155 -27.57 4.91 14.56
C ALA A 155 -26.52 5.85 15.15
N ASP A 156 -25.82 5.43 16.20
CA ASP A 156 -24.75 6.21 16.83
C ASP A 156 -23.57 6.39 15.86
N ILE A 157 -23.22 5.34 15.10
CA ILE A 157 -22.18 5.42 14.05
C ILE A 157 -22.55 6.47 13.00
N LEU A 158 -23.82 6.51 12.58
CA LEU A 158 -24.31 7.46 11.58
C LEU A 158 -24.30 8.91 12.10
N GLN A 159 -24.57 9.13 13.39
CA GLN A 159 -24.48 10.45 14.01
C GLN A 159 -23.04 10.99 14.06
N GLU A 160 -22.05 10.10 14.04
CA GLU A 160 -20.63 10.47 14.09
C GLU A 160 -19.97 10.71 12.72
N LEU A 161 -20.72 10.59 11.62
CA LEU A 161 -20.17 10.77 10.27
C LEU A 161 -19.56 12.17 10.09
N PRO A 162 -18.41 12.27 9.39
CA PRO A 162 -17.77 13.56 9.16
C PRO A 162 -18.54 14.40 8.14
N ALA A 163 -18.48 15.72 8.27
CA ALA A 163 -19.18 16.65 7.36
C ALA A 163 -18.43 16.78 6.03
N PRO A 164 -19.14 16.83 4.88
CA PRO A 164 -18.49 17.07 3.60
C PRO A 164 -17.93 18.49 3.54
N LEU A 165 -16.76 18.63 2.92
CA LEU A 165 -16.19 19.91 2.53
C LEU A 165 -16.79 20.32 1.18
N LEU A 166 -17.92 21.03 1.25
CA LEU A 166 -18.58 21.64 0.11
C LEU A 166 -17.98 23.03 -0.09
N ASP A 167 -16.95 23.17 -0.95
CA ASP A 167 -16.62 24.40 -1.68
C ASP A 167 -15.32 24.29 -2.50
N ASP A 168 -15.33 24.90 -3.69
CA ASP A 168 -14.20 25.15 -4.63
C ASP A 168 -13.05 26.01 -4.05
N ASN A 169 -13.07 26.32 -2.76
CA ASN A 169 -12.09 27.15 -2.06
C ASN A 169 -10.80 26.41 -1.65
N CYS A 170 -10.69 25.10 -1.94
CA CYS A 170 -9.45 24.34 -1.75
C CYS A 170 -8.22 25.07 -2.31
N LYS A 171 -8.32 25.86 -3.39
CA LYS A 171 -7.11 26.54 -3.90
C LYS A 171 -6.46 27.52 -2.93
N LYS A 172 -7.21 28.15 -2.01
CA LYS A 172 -6.63 29.19 -1.13
C LYS A 172 -5.89 28.62 0.07
N ASP A 173 -6.42 27.59 0.70
CA ASP A 173 -5.74 26.93 1.84
C ASP A 173 -4.64 25.96 1.38
N PHE A 174 -4.65 25.55 0.10
CA PHE A 174 -3.64 24.64 -0.46
C PHE A 174 -2.41 25.40 -0.99
N ASP A 175 -2.54 26.67 -1.39
CA ASP A 175 -1.42 27.53 -1.80
C ASP A 175 -0.78 28.31 -0.64
N GLU A 176 -1.50 28.60 0.45
CA GLU A 176 -0.94 29.38 1.57
C GLU A 176 0.14 28.64 2.38
N ASP A 177 0.15 27.29 2.39
CA ASP A 177 1.19 26.50 3.05
C ASP A 177 2.48 26.32 2.22
N VAL A 178 2.44 26.64 0.92
CA VAL A 178 3.62 26.68 0.05
C VAL A 178 4.24 28.10 0.02
N GLY A 179 3.49 29.11 0.49
CA GLY A 179 3.85 30.52 0.39
C GLY A 179 4.49 31.17 1.62
N ASN A 180 4.93 30.43 2.63
CA ASN A 180 5.49 31.02 3.86
C ASN A 180 7.04 31.04 3.93
N HIS A 181 7.70 31.17 2.78
CA HIS A 181 9.02 31.80 2.73
C HIS A 181 8.83 33.26 2.30
N LYS A 182 8.84 34.15 3.30
CA LYS A 182 8.99 35.60 3.09
C LYS A 182 10.17 35.84 2.15
N THR A 183 9.89 36.31 0.94
CA THR A 183 10.90 36.97 0.12
C THR A 183 11.17 38.33 0.75
N PRO A 184 12.41 38.66 1.15
CA PRO A 184 12.77 40.04 1.40
C PRO A 184 12.76 40.80 0.06
N GLU A 185 12.45 42.07 0.17
CA GLU A 185 12.13 43.00 -0.90
C GLU A 185 13.13 43.04 -2.07
N SER A 186 12.55 43.43 -3.21
CA SER A 186 13.15 43.87 -4.47
C SER A 186 14.53 44.52 -4.39
N ASN A 187 15.54 43.93 -5.05
CA ASN A 187 16.36 44.58 -6.10
C ASN A 187 17.58 43.74 -6.52
N ILE A 188 17.42 42.53 -7.06
CA ILE A 188 18.49 41.92 -7.86
C ILE A 188 17.89 41.20 -9.05
N LYS A 189 17.97 41.84 -10.22
CA LYS A 189 17.76 41.22 -11.53
C LYS A 189 18.82 40.13 -11.72
N MET A 190 18.54 38.90 -11.28
CA MET A 190 19.46 37.78 -11.39
C MET A 190 19.56 37.25 -12.82
N LYS A 191 20.80 37.25 -13.33
CA LYS A 191 21.28 36.87 -14.66
C LYS A 191 21.24 35.35 -14.96
N ILE A 192 20.41 34.55 -14.29
CA ILE A 192 20.56 33.08 -14.34
C ILE A 192 19.42 32.35 -15.08
N ALA A 193 18.33 33.02 -15.47
CA ALA A 193 17.18 32.34 -16.07
C ALA A 193 16.92 32.60 -17.57
N TRP A 194 17.96 32.84 -18.39
CA TRP A 194 17.78 32.90 -19.86
C TRP A 194 17.45 31.52 -20.46
N ARG A 195 17.94 30.43 -19.84
CA ARG A 195 17.74 29.05 -20.32
C ARG A 195 16.30 28.53 -20.19
N TYR A 196 15.46 29.17 -19.37
CA TYR A 196 14.06 28.76 -19.15
C TYR A 196 13.06 29.55 -20.00
N GLN A 197 13.50 30.62 -20.68
CA GLN A 197 12.64 31.43 -21.55
C GLN A 197 12.31 30.77 -22.89
N LEU A 198 13.09 29.75 -23.28
CA LEU A 198 12.96 29.02 -24.54
C LEU A 198 12.31 27.63 -24.38
N LEU A 199 11.92 27.25 -23.15
CA LEU A 199 11.11 26.05 -22.95
C LEU A 199 9.72 26.30 -23.57
N PRO A 200 9.12 25.30 -24.25
CA PRO A 200 7.75 25.42 -24.71
C PRO A 200 6.91 25.80 -23.50
N LYS A 201 6.19 26.92 -23.57
CA LYS A 201 5.12 27.18 -22.62
C LYS A 201 4.10 26.09 -22.86
N MET A 202 4.15 25.07 -22.02
CA MET A 202 3.25 23.94 -22.07
C MET A 202 1.85 24.50 -21.84
N GLU A 203 1.02 24.46 -22.89
CA GLU A 203 -0.40 24.75 -22.73
C GLU A 203 -0.98 23.71 -21.77
N PRO A 204 -1.84 24.12 -20.82
CA PRO A 204 -2.56 23.16 -20.01
C PRO A 204 -3.36 22.27 -20.95
N GLY A 205 -2.99 20.99 -21.03
CA GLY A 205 -3.73 20.01 -21.80
C GLY A 205 -5.20 20.01 -21.37
N PRO A 206 -6.14 19.84 -22.31
CA PRO A 206 -7.55 19.84 -21.97
C PRO A 206 -7.86 18.55 -21.22
N VAL A 207 -8.48 18.66 -20.05
CA VAL A 207 -9.71 17.98 -19.61
C VAL A 207 -9.74 18.06 -18.09
N SER A 208 -10.72 18.81 -17.59
CA SER A 208 -11.14 18.77 -16.18
C SER A 208 -11.33 17.32 -15.74
N SER A 209 -10.47 16.80 -14.85
CA SER A 209 -10.85 15.59 -14.13
C SER A 209 -12.06 15.98 -13.27
N SER A 210 -13.23 15.42 -13.59
CA SER A 210 -14.36 15.49 -12.68
C SER A 210 -13.93 14.79 -11.40
N ARG A 211 -13.74 15.55 -10.32
CA ARG A 211 -13.27 15.04 -9.04
C ARG A 211 -14.16 13.87 -8.59
N PHE A 212 -13.55 12.71 -8.36
CA PHE A 212 -14.26 11.50 -7.94
C PHE A 212 -14.37 11.48 -6.41
N GLY A 213 -15.55 11.85 -5.89
CA GLY A 213 -15.86 11.82 -4.46
C GLY A 213 -15.68 13.15 -3.72
N HIS A 214 -16.02 13.15 -2.43
CA HIS A 214 -15.99 14.34 -1.58
C HIS A 214 -14.85 14.26 -0.55
N TYR A 215 -14.31 15.42 -0.15
CA TYR A 215 -13.47 15.49 1.05
C TYR A 215 -14.36 15.71 2.27
N TYR A 216 -13.90 15.29 3.45
CA TYR A 216 -14.65 15.49 4.69
C TYR A 216 -13.78 16.15 5.76
N ASP A 217 -14.41 17.02 6.55
CA ASP A 217 -13.82 17.64 7.72
C ASP A 217 -14.09 16.77 8.95
N LEU A 218 -13.04 16.14 9.49
CA LEU A 218 -13.14 15.29 10.67
C LEU A 218 -13.49 16.03 11.96
N SER A 219 -13.34 17.35 12.01
CA SER A 219 -13.71 18.15 13.19
C SER A 219 -15.20 18.48 13.26
N LYS A 220 -15.95 18.26 12.16
CA LYS A 220 -17.36 18.58 12.07
C LYS A 220 -18.16 17.32 11.82
N ARG A 221 -19.33 17.24 12.46
CA ARG A 221 -20.30 16.18 12.21
C ARG A 221 -21.21 16.57 11.05
N MET A 222 -21.62 15.57 10.28
CA MET A 222 -22.57 15.74 9.19
C MET A 222 -23.90 16.28 9.74
N PRO A 223 -24.54 17.26 9.06
CA PRO A 223 -25.86 17.76 9.45
C PRO A 223 -26.89 16.62 9.52
N GLN A 224 -27.70 16.62 10.59
CA GLN A 224 -28.71 15.57 10.81
C GLN A 224 -29.74 15.48 9.68
N GLU A 225 -30.06 16.60 9.04
CA GLU A 225 -30.98 16.66 7.88
C GLU A 225 -30.53 15.75 6.73
N LEU A 226 -29.23 15.65 6.47
CA LEU A 226 -28.70 14.77 5.43
C LEU A 226 -28.80 13.30 5.83
N ILE A 227 -28.60 12.99 7.10
CA ILE A 227 -28.71 11.63 7.62
C ILE A 227 -30.17 11.17 7.63
N GLU A 228 -31.09 12.03 8.06
CA GLU A 228 -32.53 11.74 8.14
C GLU A 228 -33.17 11.56 6.76
N THR A 229 -32.68 12.28 5.74
CA THR A 229 -33.11 12.10 4.35
C THR A 229 -32.53 10.86 3.70
N SER A 230 -31.43 10.33 4.23
CA SER A 230 -30.78 9.14 3.71
C SER A 230 -31.51 7.85 4.10
N LYS A 231 -31.61 6.92 3.15
CA LYS A 231 -32.20 5.60 3.40
C LYS A 231 -31.13 4.65 3.93
N TRP A 232 -31.33 4.08 5.12
CA TRP A 232 -30.40 3.14 5.70
C TRP A 232 -31.07 2.00 6.48
N HIS A 233 -30.35 0.90 6.64
CA HIS A 233 -30.78 -0.30 7.36
C HIS A 233 -29.74 -0.67 8.43
N GLY A 234 -30.17 -0.77 9.69
CA GLY A 234 -29.32 -1.11 10.83
C GLY A 234 -29.37 -2.59 11.21
N PHE A 235 -28.20 -3.20 11.43
CA PHE A 235 -28.07 -4.48 12.11
C PHE A 235 -27.20 -4.32 13.34
N PHE A 236 -27.83 -4.40 14.52
CA PHE A 236 -27.11 -4.46 15.79
C PHE A 236 -27.20 -5.88 16.37
N PHE A 237 -26.04 -6.53 16.55
CA PHE A 237 -26.00 -7.93 16.98
C PHE A 237 -26.56 -8.18 18.39
N PRO A 238 -26.22 -7.37 19.44
CA PRO A 238 -26.70 -7.60 20.80
C PRO A 238 -28.22 -7.55 20.98
N GLU A 239 -28.91 -6.66 20.26
CA GLU A 239 -30.38 -6.53 20.35
C GLU A 239 -31.15 -7.67 19.69
N LYS A 240 -30.54 -8.34 18.71
CA LYS A 240 -31.18 -9.45 17.98
C LYS A 240 -31.03 -10.81 18.67
N LEU A 241 -30.56 -10.86 19.91
CA LEU A 241 -30.50 -12.06 20.75
C LEU A 241 -31.88 -12.40 21.35
N SER A 242 -32.89 -12.67 20.52
CA SER A 242 -34.08 -13.38 21.01
C SER A 242 -33.72 -14.85 21.29
N PRO A 243 -34.14 -15.43 22.43
CA PRO A 243 -33.99 -16.85 22.68
C PRO A 243 -35.04 -17.58 21.84
N THR A 244 -34.70 -18.79 21.39
CA THR A 244 -35.54 -19.74 20.63
C THR A 244 -35.63 -19.51 19.12
N LEU A 245 -34.70 -20.15 18.40
CA LEU A 245 -35.03 -20.82 17.16
C LEU A 245 -34.43 -22.23 17.25
N ASN A 246 -35.29 -23.24 17.36
CA ASN A 246 -34.90 -24.65 17.18
C ASN A 246 -34.61 -24.85 15.69
N ILE A 247 -33.40 -24.52 15.27
CA ILE A 247 -32.91 -24.79 13.92
C ILE A 247 -31.72 -25.74 14.09
N GLU A 248 -31.77 -26.87 13.38
CA GLU A 248 -30.69 -27.85 13.30
C GLU A 248 -29.35 -27.17 12.92
N PRO A 249 -28.21 -27.69 13.41
CA PRO A 249 -26.93 -27.02 13.27
C PRO A 249 -26.44 -27.07 11.82
N CYS A 250 -26.82 -26.07 11.03
CA CYS A 250 -25.87 -25.58 10.03
C CYS A 250 -24.64 -25.09 10.80
N SER A 251 -23.48 -25.64 10.45
CA SER A 251 -22.12 -25.36 10.97
C SER A 251 -21.61 -23.89 10.90
N LEU A 252 -22.51 -22.92 11.11
CA LEU A 252 -22.31 -21.48 11.07
C LEU A 252 -22.86 -20.88 12.37
N THR A 253 -22.09 -19.98 12.97
CA THR A 253 -22.52 -19.22 14.15
C THR A 253 -23.82 -18.47 13.87
N HIS A 254 -24.74 -18.48 14.85
CA HIS A 254 -26.08 -17.86 14.74
C HIS A 254 -26.05 -16.39 14.30
N GLY A 255 -25.03 -15.64 14.73
CA GLY A 255 -24.87 -14.24 14.37
C GLY A 255 -24.63 -14.01 12.88
N TYR A 256 -23.76 -14.82 12.26
CA TYR A 256 -23.49 -14.73 10.84
C TYR A 256 -24.70 -15.13 9.99
N ILE A 257 -25.47 -16.13 10.42
CA ILE A 257 -26.71 -16.54 9.73
C ILE A 257 -27.71 -15.39 9.73
N LYS A 258 -27.98 -14.80 10.91
CA LYS A 258 -28.88 -13.65 11.05
C LYS A 258 -28.45 -12.46 10.21
N LEU A 259 -27.14 -12.19 10.17
CA LEU A 259 -26.59 -11.10 9.36
C LEU A 259 -26.76 -11.38 7.85
N LEU A 260 -26.45 -12.59 7.37
CA LEU A 260 -26.66 -12.95 5.96
C LEU A 260 -28.12 -12.84 5.54
N GLN A 261 -29.03 -13.38 6.36
CA GLN A 261 -30.47 -13.28 6.12
C GLN A 261 -30.92 -11.83 6.05
N PHE A 262 -30.42 -10.98 6.95
CA PHE A 262 -30.74 -9.56 6.94
C PHE A 262 -30.24 -8.86 5.67
N ILE A 263 -28.98 -9.08 5.27
CA ILE A 263 -28.41 -8.51 4.05
C ILE A 263 -29.20 -8.99 2.82
N GLN A 264 -29.51 -10.28 2.77
CA GLN A 264 -30.27 -10.89 1.67
C GLN A 264 -31.68 -10.29 1.56
N ASN A 265 -32.39 -10.12 2.68
CA ASN A 265 -33.72 -9.51 2.69
C ASN A 265 -33.66 -8.08 2.17
N VAL A 266 -32.70 -7.26 2.64
CA VAL A 266 -32.54 -5.88 2.16
C VAL A 266 -32.25 -5.85 0.66
N ILE A 267 -31.37 -6.71 0.14
CA ILE A 267 -31.06 -6.76 -1.29
C ILE A 267 -32.31 -7.07 -2.13
N TYR A 268 -33.16 -7.99 -1.69
CA TYR A 268 -34.36 -8.36 -2.44
C TYR A 268 -35.50 -7.36 -2.28
N GLU A 269 -35.80 -6.90 -1.06
CA GLU A 269 -36.88 -5.95 -0.79
C GLU A 269 -36.64 -4.60 -1.45
N GLU A 270 -35.39 -4.15 -1.46
CA GLU A 270 -34.99 -2.88 -2.07
C GLU A 270 -34.67 -2.99 -3.57
N GLY A 271 -34.67 -4.20 -4.12
CA GLY A 271 -34.43 -4.44 -5.54
C GLY A 271 -32.99 -4.14 -5.99
N PHE A 272 -32.01 -4.44 -5.15
CA PHE A 272 -30.59 -4.42 -5.52
C PHE A 272 -30.12 -5.71 -6.20
N ASP A 273 -30.97 -6.74 -6.27
CA ASP A 273 -30.68 -7.96 -7.01
C ASP A 273 -30.51 -7.67 -8.52
N GLY A 274 -29.37 -8.07 -9.07
CA GLY A 274 -29.02 -7.88 -10.47
C GLY A 274 -29.90 -8.68 -11.43
N SER A 275 -30.62 -9.71 -10.94
CA SER A 275 -31.58 -10.46 -11.75
C SER A 275 -32.83 -9.64 -12.10
N ASN A 276 -33.19 -8.66 -11.26
CA ASN A 276 -34.38 -7.83 -11.40
C ASN A 276 -33.98 -6.35 -11.51
N PRO A 277 -33.94 -5.77 -12.73
CA PRO A 277 -33.48 -4.39 -12.90
C PRO A 277 -34.35 -3.38 -12.14
N GLN A 278 -33.70 -2.43 -11.47
CA GLN A 278 -34.35 -1.36 -10.70
C GLN A 278 -35.30 -0.55 -11.60
N LYS A 279 -36.59 -0.50 -11.22
CA LYS A 279 -37.68 0.05 -12.05
C LYS A 279 -37.84 1.57 -11.99
N LYS A 280 -37.25 2.25 -10.99
CA LYS A 280 -37.42 3.70 -10.77
C LYS A 280 -36.14 4.47 -11.04
N GLN A 281 -35.19 4.39 -10.11
CA GLN A 281 -33.92 5.11 -10.15
C GLN A 281 -32.82 4.10 -9.87
N LYS A 282 -31.72 4.19 -10.62
CA LYS A 282 -30.54 3.37 -10.35
C LYS A 282 -29.91 3.84 -9.04
N ASN A 283 -29.78 2.93 -8.09
CA ASN A 283 -29.14 3.17 -6.80
C ASN A 283 -28.23 1.99 -6.45
N ILE A 284 -27.24 2.21 -5.59
CA ILE A 284 -26.29 1.21 -5.13
C ILE A 284 -26.47 1.02 -3.62
N LEU A 285 -26.36 -0.22 -3.15
CA LEU A 285 -26.35 -0.54 -1.74
C LEU A 285 -24.90 -0.54 -1.20
N ARG A 286 -24.60 0.33 -0.23
CA ARG A 286 -23.31 0.35 0.46
C ARG A 286 -23.43 -0.42 1.77
N ILE A 287 -22.77 -1.56 1.87
CA ILE A 287 -22.82 -2.45 3.04
C ILE A 287 -21.56 -2.24 3.87
N GLY A 288 -21.69 -1.70 5.07
CA GLY A 288 -20.63 -1.60 6.06
C GLY A 288 -20.80 -2.61 7.19
N ILE A 289 -19.83 -3.50 7.38
CA ILE A 289 -19.79 -4.45 8.50
C ILE A 289 -18.57 -4.15 9.38
N GLN A 290 -18.81 -3.87 10.65
CA GLN A 290 -17.77 -3.48 11.60
C GLN A 290 -17.33 -4.64 12.50
N ASN A 291 -16.03 -4.70 12.79
CA ASN A 291 -15.40 -5.62 13.73
C ASN A 291 -15.73 -7.09 13.49
N LEU A 292 -15.91 -7.50 12.23
CA LEU A 292 -16.26 -8.87 11.88
C LEU A 292 -15.19 -9.85 12.39
N GLY A 293 -15.59 -11.00 12.92
CA GLY A 293 -14.65 -12.00 13.47
C GLY A 293 -14.09 -11.65 14.86
N SER A 294 -14.45 -10.50 15.43
CA SER A 294 -14.18 -10.22 16.84
C SER A 294 -15.03 -11.10 17.77
N PRO A 295 -14.62 -11.29 19.03
CA PRO A 295 -15.41 -12.04 20.02
C PRO A 295 -16.85 -11.54 20.19
N LEU A 296 -17.12 -10.28 19.85
CA LEU A 296 -18.46 -9.68 19.93
C LEU A 296 -19.47 -10.32 18.98
N TRP A 297 -19.01 -10.94 17.88
CA TRP A 297 -19.88 -11.65 16.94
C TRP A 297 -20.23 -13.08 17.41
N GLY A 298 -19.82 -13.45 18.63
CA GLY A 298 -20.11 -14.76 19.23
C GLY A 298 -19.30 -15.90 18.60
N ASP A 299 -18.16 -15.57 18.00
CA ASP A 299 -17.25 -16.51 17.36
C ASP A 299 -16.00 -16.69 18.23
N ASP A 300 -15.56 -17.93 18.44
CA ASP A 300 -14.41 -18.27 19.30
C ASP A 300 -13.10 -18.37 18.51
N ILE A 301 -13.09 -17.99 17.23
CA ILE A 301 -11.89 -17.95 16.36
C ILE A 301 -10.71 -17.19 16.99
N CYS A 302 -10.98 -16.17 17.83
CA CYS A 302 -9.94 -15.43 18.54
C CYS A 302 -9.45 -16.11 19.83
N CYS A 303 -10.22 -17.06 20.37
CA CYS A 303 -10.08 -17.56 21.74
C CYS A 303 -9.60 -19.02 21.82
N THR A 304 -9.76 -19.83 20.77
CA THR A 304 -9.45 -21.27 20.80
C THR A 304 -8.66 -21.72 19.57
N GLU A 305 -7.64 -22.56 19.76
CA GLU A 305 -6.88 -23.16 18.64
C GLU A 305 -7.68 -24.27 17.92
N ASN A 306 -8.58 -24.93 18.64
CA ASN A 306 -9.49 -25.96 18.13
C ASN A 306 -10.93 -25.48 18.26
N CYS A 307 -11.39 -24.75 17.24
CA CYS A 307 -12.78 -24.30 17.14
C CYS A 307 -13.60 -25.37 16.41
N ASP A 308 -14.63 -25.93 17.05
CA ASP A 308 -15.58 -26.89 16.45
C ASP A 308 -16.28 -26.29 15.22
N ASN A 309 -16.35 -24.96 15.14
CA ASN A 309 -16.96 -24.16 14.09
C ASN A 309 -15.95 -23.32 13.30
N SER A 310 -14.70 -23.79 13.16
CA SER A 310 -13.55 -23.05 12.57
C SER A 310 -13.74 -22.50 11.15
N HIS A 311 -14.84 -22.87 10.49
CA HIS A 311 -15.18 -22.45 9.14
C HIS A 311 -16.31 -21.41 9.06
N SER A 312 -16.95 -21.04 10.17
CA SER A 312 -18.13 -20.16 10.18
C SER A 312 -17.87 -18.83 9.50
N LEU A 313 -16.82 -18.11 9.90
CA LEU A 313 -16.41 -16.84 9.30
C LEU A 313 -16.11 -16.98 7.80
N THR A 314 -15.37 -18.02 7.40
CA THR A 314 -15.03 -18.23 5.99
C THR A 314 -16.25 -18.62 5.14
N LYS A 315 -17.18 -19.41 5.70
CA LYS A 315 -18.45 -19.74 5.03
C LYS A 315 -19.31 -18.50 4.87
N PHE A 316 -19.37 -17.67 5.91
CA PHE A 316 -20.07 -16.38 5.85
C PHE A 316 -19.55 -15.52 4.71
N LEU A 317 -18.23 -15.28 4.65
CA LEU A 317 -17.61 -14.48 3.60
C LEU A 317 -17.81 -15.08 2.20
N TYR A 318 -17.73 -16.40 2.07
CA TYR A 318 -17.98 -17.08 0.80
C TYR A 318 -19.41 -16.84 0.29
N VAL A 319 -20.41 -17.00 1.17
CA VAL A 319 -21.82 -16.78 0.82
C VAL A 319 -22.08 -15.29 0.55
N LEU A 320 -21.56 -14.40 1.40
CA LEU A 320 -21.67 -12.95 1.22
C LEU A 320 -21.09 -12.52 -0.13
N ARG A 321 -19.90 -13.02 -0.49
CA ARG A 321 -19.28 -12.73 -1.79
C ARG A 321 -20.19 -13.16 -2.94
N GLY A 322 -20.77 -14.35 -2.88
CA GLY A 322 -21.73 -14.82 -3.89
C GLY A 322 -22.92 -13.88 -4.04
N LEU A 323 -23.51 -13.45 -2.91
CA LEU A 323 -24.63 -12.51 -2.86
C LEU A 323 -24.28 -11.13 -3.44
N LEU A 324 -23.07 -10.63 -3.17
CA LEU A 324 -22.61 -9.35 -3.70
C LEU A 324 -22.36 -9.42 -5.21
N ARG A 325 -21.82 -10.52 -5.72
CA ARG A 325 -21.59 -10.69 -7.17
C ARG A 325 -22.87 -10.67 -8.01
N THR A 326 -24.02 -10.97 -7.39
CA THR A 326 -25.33 -10.91 -8.05
C THR A 326 -26.12 -9.67 -7.67
N SER A 327 -25.56 -8.70 -6.95
CA SER A 327 -26.28 -7.50 -6.53
C SER A 327 -25.54 -6.20 -6.87
N LEU A 328 -26.29 -5.11 -6.96
CA LEU A 328 -25.78 -3.76 -7.12
C LEU A 328 -25.31 -3.19 -5.77
N SER A 329 -24.39 -3.92 -5.13
CA SER A 329 -23.92 -3.62 -3.78
C SER A 329 -22.39 -3.55 -3.71
N ALA A 330 -21.85 -2.65 -2.90
CA ALA A 330 -20.42 -2.62 -2.57
C ALA A 330 -20.26 -2.81 -1.06
N CYS A 331 -19.32 -3.65 -0.62
CA CYS A 331 -19.17 -4.01 0.78
C CYS A 331 -17.80 -3.63 1.35
N ILE A 332 -17.80 -2.98 2.51
CA ILE A 332 -16.62 -2.75 3.34
C ILE A 332 -16.76 -3.53 4.65
N ILE A 333 -15.69 -4.21 5.04
CA ILE A 333 -15.61 -5.01 6.26
C ILE A 333 -14.39 -4.56 7.04
N THR A 334 -14.54 -4.20 8.30
CA THR A 334 -13.40 -4.05 9.22
C THR A 334 -13.24 -5.30 10.07
N MET A 335 -12.00 -5.77 10.23
CA MET A 335 -11.69 -6.99 10.96
C MET A 335 -10.42 -6.85 11.80
N PRO A 336 -10.45 -7.15 13.11
CA PRO A 336 -9.26 -7.15 13.97
C PRO A 336 -8.42 -8.42 13.75
N THR A 337 -7.75 -8.52 12.61
CA THR A 337 -6.91 -9.67 12.24
C THR A 337 -5.82 -9.98 13.26
N HIS A 338 -5.33 -8.95 13.96
CA HIS A 338 -4.31 -9.07 15.01
C HIS A 338 -4.78 -9.89 16.24
N LEU A 339 -6.09 -10.10 16.42
CA LEU A 339 -6.65 -10.96 17.47
C LEU A 339 -6.77 -12.43 17.05
N ILE A 340 -6.67 -12.73 15.75
CA ILE A 340 -6.81 -14.09 15.21
C ILE A 340 -5.42 -14.72 15.11
N GLN A 341 -5.12 -15.69 15.98
CA GLN A 341 -3.80 -16.33 15.99
C GLN A 341 -3.63 -17.32 14.81
N ASN A 342 -4.73 -17.92 14.34
CA ASN A 342 -4.70 -18.91 13.28
C ASN A 342 -4.46 -18.27 11.90
N LYS A 343 -3.21 -18.32 11.44
CA LYS A 343 -2.79 -17.80 10.13
C LYS A 343 -3.54 -18.41 8.95
N ALA A 344 -3.99 -19.68 9.05
CA ALA A 344 -4.73 -20.33 7.97
C ALA A 344 -6.13 -19.73 7.81
N ILE A 345 -6.78 -19.31 8.90
CA ILE A 345 -8.05 -18.59 8.85
C ILE A 345 -7.86 -17.23 8.18
N ILE A 346 -6.84 -16.46 8.61
CA ILE A 346 -6.52 -15.16 8.01
C ILE A 346 -6.29 -15.30 6.50
N ALA A 347 -5.44 -16.23 6.08
CA ALA A 347 -5.17 -16.48 4.66
C ALA A 347 -6.44 -16.80 3.86
N ARG A 348 -7.37 -17.59 4.42
CA ARG A 348 -8.66 -17.87 3.78
C ARG A 348 -9.55 -16.63 3.70
N VAL A 349 -9.60 -15.81 4.74
CA VAL A 349 -10.38 -14.56 4.75
C VAL A 349 -9.83 -13.57 3.73
N THR A 350 -8.52 -13.42 3.66
CA THR A 350 -7.83 -12.60 2.63
C THR A 350 -8.23 -13.08 1.23
N ASN A 351 -8.11 -14.37 0.93
CA ASN A 351 -8.45 -14.95 -0.38
C ASN A 351 -9.94 -14.82 -0.76
N LEU A 352 -10.84 -14.76 0.23
CA LEU A 352 -12.28 -14.58 0.01
C LEU A 352 -12.69 -13.12 -0.16
N SER A 353 -11.81 -12.18 0.17
CA SER A 353 -12.01 -10.76 -0.04
C SER A 353 -11.46 -10.36 -1.41
N ASP A 354 -12.01 -9.35 -2.05
CA ASP A 354 -11.53 -8.91 -3.37
C ASP A 354 -10.38 -7.92 -3.22
N THR A 355 -10.51 -6.97 -2.28
CA THR A 355 -9.47 -6.02 -1.88
C THR A 355 -9.13 -6.21 -0.41
N VAL A 356 -7.85 -6.19 -0.06
CA VAL A 356 -7.39 -6.29 1.34
C VAL A 356 -6.36 -5.22 1.64
N VAL A 357 -6.67 -4.40 2.64
CA VAL A 357 -5.86 -3.29 3.09
C VAL A 357 -5.64 -3.41 4.59
N GLY A 358 -4.39 -3.44 5.04
CA GLY A 358 -4.05 -3.49 6.46
C GLY A 358 -3.58 -2.14 6.98
N LEU A 359 -4.05 -1.74 8.15
CA LEU A 359 -3.62 -0.53 8.82
C LEU A 359 -2.68 -0.83 9.98
N GLU A 360 -1.57 -0.10 10.04
CA GLU A 360 -0.62 -0.16 11.14
C GLU A 360 -0.52 1.23 11.78
N SER A 361 -1.07 1.40 12.98
CA SER A 361 -0.93 2.63 13.75
C SER A 361 0.44 2.69 14.42
N PHE A 362 1.06 3.88 14.40
CA PHE A 362 2.29 4.11 15.15
C PHE A 362 2.06 4.36 16.64
N ILE A 363 0.82 4.61 17.06
CA ILE A 363 0.48 4.88 18.46
C ILE A 363 1.01 3.73 19.35
N GLY A 364 1.82 4.08 20.35
CA GLY A 364 2.40 3.10 21.29
C GLY A 364 3.46 2.18 20.69
N SER A 365 4.02 2.54 19.53
CA SER A 365 5.13 1.84 18.88
C SER A 365 6.43 2.63 18.95
N GLU A 366 7.58 1.97 18.74
CA GLU A 366 8.89 2.65 18.63
C GLU A 366 8.96 3.63 17.46
N ARG A 367 8.07 3.50 16.47
CA ARG A 367 8.01 4.40 15.30
C ARG A 367 7.41 5.76 15.66
N GLU A 368 6.61 5.87 16.73
CA GLU A 368 6.03 7.14 17.19
C GLU A 368 7.10 8.13 17.65
N THR A 369 8.12 7.64 18.35
CA THR A 369 9.20 8.47 18.89
C THR A 369 10.35 8.68 17.90
N ASN A 370 10.31 8.00 16.76
CA ASN A 370 11.36 8.06 15.76
C ASN A 370 11.21 9.33 14.90
N PRO A 371 12.23 10.21 14.85
CA PRO A 371 12.18 11.45 14.06
C PRO A 371 11.86 11.25 12.58
N LEU A 372 12.16 10.08 12.00
CA LEU A 372 11.90 9.75 10.60
C LEU A 372 10.40 9.66 10.28
N TYR A 373 9.58 9.29 11.26
CA TYR A 373 8.15 9.09 11.08
C TYR A 373 7.31 10.23 11.68
N LYS A 374 7.95 11.32 12.11
CA LYS A 374 7.31 12.42 12.86
C LYS A 374 6.09 13.02 12.14
N ASP A 375 6.08 13.00 10.82
CA ASP A 375 4.99 13.54 10.00
C ASP A 375 3.86 12.53 9.72
N TYR A 376 4.03 11.27 10.11
CA TYR A 376 3.14 10.15 9.81
C TYR A 376 2.53 9.56 11.07
N HIS A 377 1.32 9.03 10.93
CA HIS A 377 0.55 8.45 12.03
C HIS A 377 0.50 6.91 11.95
N GLY A 378 0.85 6.35 10.79
CA GLY A 378 0.92 4.91 10.58
C GLY A 378 1.25 4.54 9.14
N LEU A 379 1.29 3.23 8.88
CA LEU A 379 1.46 2.64 7.56
C LEU A 379 0.17 2.00 7.06
N ILE A 380 0.04 1.95 5.75
CA ILE A 380 -1.02 1.22 5.07
C ILE A 380 -0.42 0.17 4.15
N HIS A 381 -0.83 -1.07 4.37
CA HIS A 381 -0.31 -2.25 3.71
C HIS A 381 -1.35 -2.76 2.74
N ILE A 382 -1.15 -2.59 1.43
CA ILE A 382 -2.05 -3.19 0.46
C ILE A 382 -1.59 -4.62 0.21
N ARG A 383 -2.41 -5.55 0.70
CA ARG A 383 -2.14 -6.99 0.62
C ARG A 383 -2.70 -7.58 -0.66
N GLN A 384 -3.85 -7.09 -1.10
CA GLN A 384 -4.56 -7.63 -2.25
C GLN A 384 -5.38 -6.56 -2.95
N ILE A 385 -5.30 -6.50 -4.27
CA ILE A 385 -6.14 -5.62 -5.11
C ILE A 385 -6.91 -6.47 -6.12
N PRO A 386 -8.19 -6.13 -6.37
CA PRO A 386 -8.96 -6.80 -7.38
C PRO A 386 -8.47 -6.39 -8.76
N ARG A 387 -8.00 -7.37 -9.53
CA ARG A 387 -7.91 -7.24 -10.98
C ARG A 387 -9.25 -7.71 -11.55
N LEU A 388 -10.10 -6.78 -12.00
CA LEU A 388 -11.35 -7.12 -12.67
C LEU A 388 -11.04 -8.07 -13.84
N ASN A 389 -11.73 -9.21 -13.89
CA ASN A 389 -11.55 -10.28 -14.89
C ASN A 389 -10.26 -11.12 -14.82
N ASN A 390 -9.50 -11.08 -13.73
CA ASN A 390 -8.36 -11.97 -13.50
C ASN A 390 -8.61 -12.99 -12.37
N LEU A 391 -8.07 -14.20 -12.54
CA LEU A 391 -8.09 -15.26 -11.53
C LEU A 391 -6.95 -15.12 -10.50
N ILE A 392 -5.98 -14.26 -10.78
CA ILE A 392 -4.78 -14.03 -9.97
C ILE A 392 -4.84 -12.60 -9.42
N TYR A 393 -4.66 -12.46 -8.11
CA TYR A 393 -4.51 -11.16 -7.47
C TYR A 393 -3.09 -10.64 -7.70
N ASP A 394 -2.96 -9.32 -7.81
CA ASP A 394 -1.65 -8.69 -7.83
C ASP A 394 -1.21 -8.38 -6.40
N VAL A 395 0.06 -8.64 -6.07
CA VAL A 395 0.65 -8.17 -4.82
C VAL A 395 1.25 -6.82 -5.13
N SER A 396 0.79 -5.76 -4.46
CA SER A 396 1.32 -4.42 -4.72
C SER A 396 2.84 -4.39 -4.54
N ASP A 397 3.55 -3.89 -5.55
CA ASP A 397 4.97 -3.54 -5.45
C ASP A 397 5.20 -2.30 -4.57
N VAL A 398 4.13 -1.57 -4.22
CA VAL A 398 4.18 -0.36 -3.39
C VAL A 398 4.12 -0.75 -1.91
N LYS A 399 5.30 -1.03 -1.34
CA LYS A 399 5.42 -1.43 0.08
C LYS A 399 5.46 -0.26 1.06
N ASP A 400 5.60 0.96 0.55
CA ASP A 400 5.95 2.13 1.35
C ASP A 400 4.83 3.17 1.30
N LEU A 401 3.63 2.84 1.79
CA LEU A 401 2.57 3.82 1.98
C LEU A 401 2.39 4.15 3.46
N ALA A 402 2.40 5.44 3.75
CA ALA A 402 2.18 5.98 5.08
C ALA A 402 0.97 6.91 5.06
N PHE A 403 0.20 6.88 6.14
CA PHE A 403 -0.92 7.79 6.31
C PHE A 403 -0.60 8.84 7.36
N LYS A 404 -1.10 10.04 7.14
CA LYS A 404 -1.04 11.13 8.11
C LYS A 404 -2.40 11.81 8.22
N LEU A 405 -2.70 12.26 9.43
CA LEU A 405 -3.88 13.01 9.74
C LEU A 405 -3.46 14.47 10.00
N LYS A 406 -3.54 15.33 8.98
CA LYS A 406 -3.14 16.76 9.10
C LYS A 406 -4.34 17.66 8.85
N ARG A 407 -4.53 18.67 9.70
CA ARG A 407 -5.57 19.72 9.58
C ARG A 407 -6.96 19.18 9.21
N LYS A 408 -7.34 18.04 9.79
CA LYS A 408 -8.66 17.39 9.61
C LYS A 408 -8.82 16.61 8.30
N LEU A 409 -7.75 16.41 7.53
CA LEU A 409 -7.72 15.56 6.35
C LEU A 409 -6.90 14.31 6.65
N PHE A 410 -7.44 13.16 6.27
CA PHE A 410 -6.69 11.91 6.22
C PHE A 410 -6.04 11.82 4.84
N THR A 411 -4.71 11.77 4.78
CA THR A 411 -3.93 11.72 3.54
C THR A 411 -3.03 10.50 3.55
N ILE A 412 -2.92 9.84 2.40
CA ILE A 412 -2.02 8.70 2.22
C ILE A 412 -0.99 9.06 1.16
N GLU A 413 0.28 8.85 1.50
CA GLU A 413 1.41 9.27 0.70
C GLU A 413 2.46 8.16 0.68
N ARG A 414 3.30 8.17 -0.35
CA ARG A 414 4.48 7.30 -0.36
C ARG A 414 5.42 7.74 0.76
N LEU A 415 5.86 6.79 1.58
CA LEU A 415 6.85 7.03 2.62
C LEU A 415 8.20 7.33 1.96
N HIS A 416 8.68 8.55 2.14
CA HIS A 416 10.01 8.96 1.69
C HIS A 416 10.96 8.93 2.89
N LEU A 417 11.83 7.92 2.94
CA LEU A 417 12.92 7.89 3.92
C LEU A 417 14.11 8.72 3.38
N PRO A 418 14.80 9.50 4.24
CA PRO A 418 16.03 10.17 3.85
C PRO A 418 17.06 9.17 3.30
N PRO A 419 17.80 9.51 2.23
CA PRO A 419 18.65 8.58 1.49
C PRO A 419 19.80 7.95 2.31
N ASP A 420 20.15 8.49 3.47
CA ASP A 420 21.27 8.01 4.29
C ASP A 420 21.01 6.70 5.06
N LEU A 421 19.79 6.14 5.01
CA LEU A 421 19.39 5.03 5.89
C LEU A 421 18.73 3.81 5.22
N SER A 422 18.49 3.82 3.90
CA SER A 422 17.96 2.65 3.18
C SER A 422 18.85 1.41 3.38
N ASP A 423 20.17 1.59 3.35
CA ASP A 423 21.15 0.51 3.52
C ASP A 423 21.18 -0.10 4.93
N THR A 424 20.77 0.65 5.95
CA THR A 424 20.76 0.21 7.35
C THR A 424 19.49 -0.56 7.72
N VAL A 425 18.33 -0.25 7.15
CA VAL A 425 17.07 -0.97 7.42
C VAL A 425 17.06 -2.35 6.77
N SER A 426 17.78 -2.52 5.64
CA SER A 426 18.03 -3.83 5.04
C SER A 426 18.90 -4.74 5.90
N ARG A 427 19.67 -4.18 6.84
CA ARG A 427 20.51 -4.94 7.78
C ARG A 427 19.78 -5.33 9.07
N SER A 428 18.87 -4.50 9.58
CA SER A 428 18.13 -4.81 10.82
C SER A 428 17.02 -5.85 10.63
N SER A 429 16.47 -6.00 9.43
CA SER A 429 15.47 -7.04 9.10
C SER A 429 16.05 -8.46 8.90
N LYS A 430 17.37 -8.63 8.93
CA LYS A 430 18.07 -9.92 8.77
C LYS A 430 18.60 -10.55 10.07
N GLN A 431 18.43 -9.92 11.23
CA GLN A 431 18.82 -10.52 12.51
C GLN A 431 17.62 -11.11 13.25
N ILE A 432 17.16 -12.27 12.77
CA ILE A 432 16.48 -13.26 13.63
C ILE A 432 17.57 -14.26 14.05
N PRO A 433 17.90 -14.42 15.34
CA PRO A 433 18.88 -15.40 15.77
C PRO A 433 18.31 -16.82 15.56
N ALA A 434 18.95 -17.57 14.67
CA ALA A 434 18.81 -19.02 14.61
C ALA A 434 19.43 -19.63 15.88
N ALA A 435 18.64 -19.70 16.95
CA ALA A 435 19.03 -20.40 18.18
C ALA A 435 17.79 -20.96 18.88
N SER A 436 17.33 -22.12 18.42
CA SER A 436 16.71 -23.15 19.29
C SER A 436 16.40 -24.40 18.45
N SER A 437 17.42 -25.19 18.18
CA SER A 437 17.24 -26.58 17.79
C SER A 437 18.43 -27.38 18.29
N ARG A 438 18.34 -27.89 19.53
CA ARG A 438 18.78 -29.23 19.96
C ARG A 438 18.78 -29.35 21.49
N LEU A 439 18.25 -30.49 21.95
CA LEU A 439 18.42 -31.18 23.24
C LEU A 439 17.53 -30.65 24.39
N LEU A 440 16.62 -31.41 25.02
CA LEU A 440 16.52 -32.85 25.29
C LEU A 440 15.03 -33.28 25.40
N GLY A 441 14.66 -34.36 24.70
CA GLY A 441 13.52 -35.21 25.04
C GLY A 441 14.05 -36.56 25.49
N GLN A 442 13.65 -36.97 26.70
CA GLN A 442 14.06 -38.21 27.35
C GLN A 442 12.94 -39.27 27.24
N GLU A 443 13.37 -40.51 26.98
CA GLU A 443 12.65 -41.80 27.06
C GLU A 443 11.54 -42.04 26.01
N CYS A 444 11.57 -43.10 25.17
CA CYS A 444 11.54 -44.50 25.54
C CYS A 444 11.66 -45.42 24.28
N GLY A 445 12.44 -46.51 24.38
CA GLY A 445 12.02 -47.84 23.90
C GLY A 445 12.39 -48.37 22.50
N VAL A 446 13.36 -49.28 22.50
CA VAL A 446 13.43 -50.58 21.76
C VAL A 446 14.31 -50.69 20.50
N MET A 447 15.18 -51.71 20.56
CA MET A 447 16.29 -52.12 19.69
C MET A 447 15.88 -52.71 18.33
N ALA A 448 16.76 -52.61 17.31
CA ALA A 448 17.51 -53.74 16.73
C ALA A 448 18.26 -53.39 15.42
N GLY A 449 19.54 -53.81 15.37
CA GLY A 449 20.45 -54.11 14.22
C GLY A 449 20.31 -53.33 12.90
N GLY A 450 21.31 -52.65 12.35
CA GLY A 450 22.75 -52.93 12.32
C GLY A 450 23.18 -53.31 10.90
N ARG A 451 24.00 -52.47 10.24
CA ARG A 451 25.21 -52.81 9.44
C ARG A 451 25.62 -51.74 8.41
N LYS A 452 26.94 -51.49 8.41
CA LYS A 452 27.86 -51.08 7.31
C LYS A 452 28.13 -49.58 7.06
N HIS A 453 29.17 -49.06 7.75
CA HIS A 453 30.49 -48.63 7.22
C HIS A 453 30.70 -48.79 5.68
N LEU A 454 31.36 -47.92 4.90
CA LEU A 454 32.44 -46.95 5.13
C LEU A 454 32.50 -45.92 3.98
N ASP A 455 33.08 -44.78 4.31
CA ASP A 455 33.57 -43.70 3.45
C ASP A 455 34.74 -44.10 2.53
N PHE A 456 34.89 -43.37 1.42
CA PHE A 456 36.01 -42.42 1.22
C PHE A 456 35.53 -41.22 0.43
#